data_AF-K1LA56-F1
#
_entry.id   AF-K1LA56-F1
#
_cell.length_a   1.000
_cell.length_b   1.000
_cell.length_c   1.000
_cell.angle_alpha   90.00
_cell.angle_beta   90.00
_cell.angle_gamma   90.00
#
_symmetry.space_group_name_H-M   'P 1'
#
loop_
_entity.id
_entity.type
_entity.pdbx_description
1 polymer ?
#
loop_
_entity_poly.entity_id
_entity_poly.type
_entity_poly.pdbx_seq_one_letter_code
_entity_poly.pdbx_strand_id
1 'polypeptide(L)'
;MNRSIFFVEEELREMLEAHPEWFSPNVVLRPIYEETILPNIAYLGGSAEVAYWMQLKPMFDRFSVQFSALRPSNSALVPNTAVQLTIEKFGLEDKALFQSLLYMKTAFVQQQAEMDVTLSEEKEKLI
;
A
#
# COMPACT_ATOMS: atom_id res chain seq x y z
N MET A 1 -20.90 7.29 -19.14
CA MET A 1 -22.21 7.93 -19.39
C MET A 1 -22.55 8.77 -18.17
N ASN A 2 -22.59 10.09 -18.30
CA ASN A 2 -23.08 10.97 -17.24
C ASN A 2 -24.50 11.39 -17.67
N ARG A 3 -25.53 10.84 -17.02
CA ARG A 3 -26.92 11.24 -17.28
C ARG A 3 -27.21 12.44 -16.37
N SER A 4 -27.89 13.45 -16.91
CA SER A 4 -28.36 14.60 -16.13
C SER A 4 -29.60 14.21 -15.31
N ILE A 5 -29.39 13.37 -14.30
CA ILE A 5 -30.40 12.97 -13.32
C ILE A 5 -30.12 13.71 -12.02
N PHE A 6 -31.18 14.28 -11.45
CA PHE A 6 -31.16 14.98 -10.17
C PHE A 6 -32.24 14.36 -9.30
N PHE A 7 -31.94 14.23 -8.02
CA PHE A 7 -32.86 13.70 -7.02
C PHE A 7 -32.90 14.69 -5.85
N VAL A 8 -34.07 14.87 -5.25
CA VAL A 8 -34.18 15.53 -3.94
C VAL A 8 -33.96 14.52 -2.80
N GLU A 9 -33.75 15.00 -1.58
CA GLU A 9 -33.37 14.14 -0.45
C GLU A 9 -34.44 13.08 -0.14
N GLU A 10 -35.72 13.46 -0.14
CA GLU A 10 -36.85 12.57 0.12
C GLU A 10 -36.92 11.44 -0.91
N GLU A 11 -36.72 11.74 -2.19
CA GLU A 11 -36.69 10.73 -3.26
C GLU A 11 -35.56 9.72 -3.03
N LEU A 12 -34.38 10.19 -2.63
CA LEU A 12 -33.25 9.30 -2.32
C LEU A 12 -33.55 8.41 -1.10
N ARG A 13 -34.27 8.90 -0.09
CA ARG A 13 -34.67 8.11 1.08
C ARG A 13 -35.66 7.02 0.71
N GLU A 14 -36.70 7.36 -0.05
CA GLU A 14 -37.67 6.37 -0.55
C GLU A 14 -37.00 5.31 -1.41
N MET A 15 -36.09 5.71 -2.30
CA MET A 15 -35.29 4.76 -3.10
C MET A 15 -34.39 3.88 -2.25
N LEU A 16 -33.76 4.41 -1.20
CA LEU A 16 -32.89 3.64 -0.30
C LEU A 16 -33.67 2.57 0.47
N GLU A 17 -34.91 2.87 0.89
CA GLU A 17 -35.78 1.91 1.55
C GLU A 17 -36.31 0.84 0.58
N ALA A 18 -36.68 1.24 -0.64
CA ALA A 18 -37.25 0.33 -1.64
C ALA A 18 -36.21 -0.54 -2.36
N HIS A 19 -35.02 0.02 -2.65
CA HIS A 19 -33.96 -0.58 -3.47
C HIS A 19 -32.56 -0.34 -2.88
N PRO A 20 -32.26 -0.86 -1.68
CA PRO A 20 -30.95 -0.67 -1.04
C PRO A 20 -29.78 -1.18 -1.90
N GLU A 21 -30.01 -2.18 -2.76
CA GLU A 21 -29.00 -2.76 -3.67
C GLU A 21 -28.50 -1.80 -4.75
N TRP A 22 -29.19 -0.68 -4.99
CA TRP A 22 -28.74 0.36 -5.92
C TRP A 22 -27.70 1.29 -5.30
N PHE A 23 -27.54 1.25 -3.98
CA PHE A 23 -26.61 2.10 -3.25
C PHE A 23 -25.36 1.32 -2.88
N SER A 24 -24.20 1.91 -3.14
CA SER A 24 -22.93 1.35 -2.69
C SER A 24 -22.01 2.46 -2.19
N PRO A 25 -21.21 2.18 -1.16
CA PRO A 25 -20.25 3.15 -0.67
C PRO A 25 -19.14 3.33 -1.70
N ASN A 26 -18.76 4.59 -1.94
CA ASN A 26 -17.54 4.90 -2.67
C ASN A 26 -16.31 4.68 -1.77
N VAL A 27 -15.11 4.94 -2.31
CA VAL A 27 -13.84 4.76 -1.57
C VAL A 27 -13.80 5.50 -0.23
N VAL A 28 -14.47 6.66 -0.12
CA VAL A 28 -14.51 7.50 1.10
C VAL A 28 -15.44 6.96 2.16
N LEU A 29 -16.60 6.46 1.74
CA LEU A 29 -17.61 5.94 2.67
C LEU A 29 -17.42 4.46 3.00
N ARG A 30 -16.66 3.72 2.19
CA ARG A 30 -16.45 2.28 2.36
C ARG A 30 -15.89 1.93 3.74
N PRO A 31 -14.84 2.61 4.26
CA PRO A 31 -14.31 2.34 5.59
C PRO A 31 -15.35 2.49 6.70
N ILE A 32 -16.18 3.54 6.63
CA ILE A 32 -17.25 3.77 7.61
C ILE A 32 -18.31 2.68 7.51
N TYR A 33 -18.71 2.35 6.28
CA TYR A 33 -19.71 1.32 6.02
C TYR A 33 -19.26 -0.05 6.56
N GLU A 34 -18.04 -0.49 6.20
CA GLU A 34 -17.47 -1.77 6.65
C GLU A 34 -17.45 -1.89 8.17
N GLU A 35 -16.99 -0.85 8.86
CA GLU A 35 -16.88 -0.80 10.32
C GLU A 35 -18.25 -0.68 11.02
N THR A 36 -19.29 -0.27 10.28
CA THR A 36 -20.66 -0.22 10.79
C THR A 36 -21.34 -1.59 10.71
N ILE A 37 -21.13 -2.32 9.60
CA ILE A 37 -21.83 -3.59 9.35
C ILE A 37 -21.06 -4.83 9.83
N LEU A 38 -19.74 -4.74 9.99
CA LEU A 38 -18.89 -5.86 10.42
C LEU A 38 -18.21 -5.53 11.76
N PRO A 39 -18.20 -6.49 12.72
CA PRO A 39 -17.41 -6.33 13.93
C PRO A 39 -15.92 -6.48 13.61
N ASN A 40 -15.25 -5.36 13.35
CA ASN A 40 -13.82 -5.36 13.02
C ASN A 40 -12.95 -4.96 14.22
N ILE A 41 -11.84 -5.66 14.40
CA ILE A 41 -10.83 -5.36 15.42
C ILE A 41 -9.62 -4.67 14.77
N ALA A 42 -9.27 -5.09 13.56
CA ALA A 42 -8.12 -4.56 12.85
C ALA A 42 -8.32 -4.63 11.33
N TYR A 43 -8.02 -3.52 10.65
CA TYR A 43 -7.99 -3.46 9.20
C TYR A 43 -6.60 -3.82 8.68
N LEU A 44 -6.54 -4.82 7.80
CA LEU A 44 -5.33 -5.21 7.07
C LEU A 44 -5.39 -4.68 5.65
N GLY A 45 -4.53 -3.70 5.34
CA GLY A 45 -4.51 -3.07 4.02
C GLY A 45 -3.09 -2.90 3.48
N GLY A 46 -2.97 -2.67 2.18
CA GLY A 46 -1.70 -2.25 1.58
C GLY A 46 -1.25 -0.89 2.12
N SER A 47 0.01 -0.52 1.88
CA SER A 47 0.58 0.74 2.38
C SER A 47 -0.22 1.98 1.96
N ALA A 48 -0.75 1.99 0.73
CA ALA A 48 -1.60 3.07 0.23
C ALA A 48 -2.98 3.10 0.91
N GLU A 49 -3.59 1.94 1.14
CA GLU A 49 -4.89 1.84 1.81
C GLU A 49 -4.78 2.27 3.27
N VAL A 50 -3.74 1.83 3.99
CA VAL A 50 -3.48 2.25 5.37
C VAL A 50 -3.29 3.77 5.45
N ALA A 51 -2.48 4.35 4.56
CA ALA A 51 -2.26 5.79 4.53
C ALA A 51 -3.56 6.57 4.26
N TYR A 52 -4.40 6.07 3.36
CA TYR A 52 -5.71 6.63 3.08
C TYR A 52 -6.66 6.51 4.27
N TRP A 53 -6.72 5.35 4.92
CA TRP A 53 -7.57 5.11 6.09
C TRP A 53 -7.23 6.06 7.24
N MET A 54 -5.95 6.35 7.45
CA MET A 54 -5.50 7.33 8.44
C MET A 54 -6.02 8.74 8.15
N GLN A 55 -6.16 9.13 6.88
CA GLN A 55 -6.70 10.44 6.50
C GLN A 55 -8.19 10.57 6.81
N LEU A 56 -8.92 9.45 6.90
CA LEU A 56 -10.36 9.44 7.14
C LEU A 56 -10.76 9.53 8.62
N LYS A 57 -9.80 9.60 9.56
CA LYS A 57 -10.09 9.69 11.00
C LYS A 57 -11.18 10.71 11.38
N PRO A 58 -11.24 11.94 10.81
CA PRO A 58 -12.31 12.89 11.12
C PRO A 58 -13.72 12.41 10.71
N MET A 59 -13.82 11.58 9.66
CA MET A 59 -15.10 10.99 9.25
C MET A 59 -15.58 9.97 10.27
N PHE A 60 -14.69 9.11 10.77
CA PHE A 60 -15.01 8.16 11.83
C PHE A 60 -15.56 8.86 13.08
N ASP A 61 -14.93 9.96 13.48
CA ASP A 61 -15.39 10.78 14.61
C ASP A 61 -16.78 11.39 14.32
N ARG A 62 -17.00 11.90 13.11
CA ARG A 62 -18.29 12.48 12.70
C ARG A 62 -19.43 11.48 12.74
N PHE A 63 -19.19 10.25 12.30
CA PHE A 63 -20.20 9.18 12.28
C PHE A 63 -20.24 8.36 13.58
N SER A 64 -19.42 8.71 14.59
CA SER A 64 -19.31 7.99 15.85
C SER A 64 -19.01 6.49 15.67
N VAL A 65 -18.26 6.15 14.63
CA VAL A 65 -17.82 4.78 14.32
C VAL A 65 -16.42 4.58 14.92
N GLN A 66 -16.18 3.41 15.50
CA GLN A 66 -14.89 3.08 16.08
C GLN A 66 -13.81 3.06 15.00
N PHE A 67 -12.65 3.64 15.31
CA PHE A 67 -11.51 3.62 14.39
C PHE A 67 -10.67 2.36 14.64
N SER A 68 -10.82 1.36 13.77
CA SER A 68 -10.13 0.07 13.87
C SER A 68 -8.60 0.19 13.85
N ALA A 69 -7.92 -0.79 14.46
CA ALA A 69 -6.46 -0.84 14.45
C ALA A 69 -5.94 -1.09 13.03
N LEU A 70 -5.06 -0.22 12.53
CA LEU A 70 -4.50 -0.39 11.20
C LEU A 70 -3.24 -1.27 11.22
N ARG A 71 -3.18 -2.22 10.29
CA ARG A 71 -2.05 -3.12 10.10
C ARG A 71 -1.70 -3.21 8.60
N PRO A 72 -0.45 -2.99 8.21
CA PRO A 72 -0.01 -3.31 6.86
C PRO A 72 -0.17 -4.80 6.58
N SER A 73 -0.62 -5.15 5.37
CA SER A 73 -0.69 -6.54 4.93
C SER A 73 0.71 -7.12 4.68
N ASN A 74 0.81 -8.44 4.84
CA ASN A 74 2.05 -9.14 4.51
C ASN A 74 2.30 -9.08 3.01
N SER A 75 3.55 -8.76 2.63
CA SER A 75 4.01 -8.79 1.24
C SER A 75 4.91 -10.00 1.03
N ALA A 76 4.69 -10.73 -0.07
CA ALA A 76 5.49 -11.88 -0.43
C ALA A 76 5.86 -11.84 -1.92
N LEU A 77 7.05 -12.34 -2.24
CA LEU A 77 7.53 -12.51 -3.60
C LEU A 77 7.70 -14.01 -3.86
N VAL A 78 7.11 -14.51 -4.95
CA VAL A 78 7.31 -15.88 -5.43
C VAL A 78 8.03 -15.80 -6.77
N PRO A 79 9.35 -16.02 -6.83
CA PRO A 79 10.09 -15.96 -8.08
C PRO A 79 9.69 -17.15 -8.98
N ASN A 80 9.61 -16.89 -10.28
CA ASN A 80 9.52 -17.97 -11.26
C ASN A 80 10.92 -18.56 -11.54
N THR A 81 10.98 -19.65 -12.29
CA THR A 81 12.25 -20.34 -12.61
C THR A 81 13.30 -19.42 -13.25
N ALA A 82 12.90 -18.52 -14.16
CA ALA A 82 13.83 -17.61 -14.82
C ALA A 82 14.46 -16.60 -13.84
N VAL A 83 13.66 -16.08 -12.91
CA VAL A 83 14.13 -15.19 -11.85
C VAL A 83 15.02 -15.97 -10.89
N GLN A 84 14.66 -17.20 -10.51
CA GLN A 84 15.46 -18.06 -9.63
C GLN A 84 16.86 -18.34 -10.21
N LEU A 85 16.94 -18.71 -11.49
CA LEU A 85 18.22 -18.91 -12.18
C LEU A 85 19.07 -17.62 -12.21
N THR A 86 18.42 -16.45 -12.27
CA THR A 86 19.11 -15.16 -12.23
C THR A 86 19.66 -14.87 -10.82
N ILE A 87 18.85 -15.11 -9.78
CA ILE A 87 19.25 -14.98 -8.38
C ILE A 87 20.49 -15.84 -8.12
N GLU A 88 20.45 -17.11 -8.54
CA GLU A 88 21.56 -18.05 -8.40
C GLU A 88 22.80 -17.62 -9.19
N LYS A 89 22.62 -17.19 -10.44
CA LYS A 89 23.73 -16.73 -11.31
C LYS A 89 24.49 -15.55 -10.70
N PHE A 90 23.79 -14.63 -10.04
CA PHE A 90 24.39 -13.46 -9.41
C PHE A 90 24.69 -13.65 -7.91
N GLY A 91 24.40 -14.82 -7.35
CA GLY A 91 24.60 -15.12 -5.92
C GLY A 91 23.85 -14.16 -4.99
N LEU A 92 22.66 -13.70 -5.39
CA LEU A 92 21.90 -12.71 -4.63
C LEU A 92 21.23 -13.35 -3.41
N GLU A 93 21.30 -12.68 -2.27
CA GLU A 93 20.50 -13.03 -1.09
C GLU A 93 19.02 -12.65 -1.31
N ASP A 94 18.09 -13.44 -0.77
CA ASP A 94 16.64 -13.16 -0.85
C ASP A 94 16.28 -11.76 -0.35
N LYS A 95 16.97 -11.27 0.69
CA LYS A 95 16.77 -9.93 1.26
C LYS A 95 17.14 -8.81 0.28
N ALA A 96 18.07 -9.06 -0.64
CA ALA A 96 18.48 -8.08 -1.65
C ALA A 96 17.34 -7.79 -2.63
N LEU A 97 16.44 -8.75 -2.86
CA LEU A 97 15.30 -8.61 -3.78
C LEU A 97 14.30 -7.53 -3.36
N PHE A 98 14.31 -7.16 -2.08
CA PHE A 98 13.47 -6.09 -1.52
C PHE A 98 14.19 -4.72 -1.46
N GLN A 99 15.42 -4.63 -1.98
CA GLN A 99 16.19 -3.39 -2.05
C GLN A 99 16.01 -2.71 -3.41
N SER A 100 16.42 -1.45 -3.49
CA SER A 100 16.42 -0.73 -4.77
C SER A 100 17.44 -1.35 -5.75
N LEU A 101 17.14 -1.27 -7.04
CA LEU A 101 18.06 -1.74 -8.09
C LEU A 101 19.41 -1.02 -8.04
N LEU A 102 19.43 0.27 -7.72
CA LEU A 102 20.66 1.04 -7.56
C LEU A 102 21.51 0.46 -6.42
N TYR A 103 20.89 0.23 -5.26
CA TYR A 103 21.57 -0.38 -4.12
C TYR A 103 22.14 -1.76 -4.48
N MET A 104 21.35 -2.62 -5.14
CA MET A 104 21.83 -3.94 -5.58
C MET A 104 23.01 -3.85 -6.53
N LYS A 105 22.98 -2.92 -7.50
CA LYS A 105 24.10 -2.71 -8.43
C LYS A 105 25.36 -2.23 -7.71
N THR A 106 25.22 -1.26 -6.81
CA THR A 106 26.36 -0.75 -6.02
C THR A 106 26.95 -1.83 -5.15
N ALA A 107 26.13 -2.59 -4.43
CA ALA A 107 26.57 -3.70 -3.59
C ALA A 107 27.28 -4.78 -4.41
N PHE A 108 26.74 -5.14 -5.58
CA PHE A 108 27.37 -6.11 -6.48
C PHE A 108 28.75 -5.63 -6.97
N VAL A 109 28.87 -4.37 -7.39
CA VAL A 109 30.14 -3.79 -7.82
C VAL A 109 31.14 -3.75 -6.67
N GLN A 110 30.72 -3.34 -5.46
CA GLN A 110 31.59 -3.32 -4.28
C GLN A 110 32.08 -4.72 -3.88
N GLN A 111 31.24 -5.75 -4.04
CA GLN A 111 31.62 -7.13 -3.72
C GLN A 111 32.63 -7.71 -4.73
N GLN A 112 32.54 -7.33 -6.00
CA GLN A 112 33.37 -7.87 -7.08
C GLN A 112 34.58 -7.00 -7.44
N ALA A 113 34.62 -5.75 -6.97
CA ALA A 113 35.72 -4.85 -7.27
C ALA A 113 36.99 -5.26 -6.51
N GLU A 114 38.08 -5.44 -7.25
CA GLU A 114 39.41 -5.68 -6.67
C GLU A 114 40.06 -4.41 -6.09
N MET A 115 39.51 -3.24 -6.41
CA MET A 115 40.00 -1.92 -5.99
C MET A 115 38.97 -1.19 -5.12
N ASP A 116 39.43 -0.30 -4.22
CA ASP A 116 38.54 0.57 -3.45
C ASP A 116 37.79 1.54 -4.38
N VAL A 117 36.55 1.20 -4.72
CA VAL A 117 35.67 2.03 -5.56
C VAL A 117 35.15 3.26 -4.82
N THR A 118 35.31 3.30 -3.50
CA THR A 118 34.86 4.41 -2.65
C THR A 118 35.83 5.60 -2.67
N LEU A 119 37.08 5.37 -3.13
CA LEU A 119 38.18 6.35 -3.20
C LEU A 119 38.37 7.07 -1.86
N SER A 120 38.33 6.30 -0.78
CA SER A 120 38.30 6.83 0.58
C SER A 120 39.61 7.56 0.90
N GLU A 121 40.73 6.98 0.48
CA GLU A 121 42.07 7.54 0.68
C GLU A 121 42.33 8.82 -0.13
N GLU A 122 41.82 8.91 -1.36
CA GLU A 122 41.97 10.10 -2.20
C GLU A 122 41.12 11.26 -1.70
N LYS A 123 39.95 10.97 -1.11
CA LYS A 123 39.11 12.00 -0.47
C LYS A 123 39.78 12.59 0.76
N GLU A 124 40.44 11.78 1.58
CA GLU A 124 41.17 12.29 2.75
C GLU A 124 42.35 13.19 2.36
N LYS A 125 42.99 12.97 1.21
CA LYS A 125 44.10 13.80 0.71
C LYS A 125 43.66 15.15 0.11
N LEU A 126 42.36 15.37 -0.06
CA LEU A 126 41.78 16.61 -0.60
C LEU A 126 41.23 17.57 0.47
N ILE A 127 41.26 17.15 1.75
CA ILE A 127 40.88 17.95 2.92
C ILE A 127 42.16 18.48 3.59
#